data_AF-A0A6J7AT58-F1
#
_entry.id   AF-A0A6J7AT58-F1
#
_cell.length_a   1.000
_cell.length_b   1.000
_cell.length_c   1.000
_cell.angle_alpha   90.00
_cell.angle_beta   90.00
_cell.angle_gamma   90.00
#
_symmetry.space_group_name_H-M   'P 1'
#
loop_
_entity.id
_entity.type
_entity.pdbx_description
1 polymer ?
#
loop_
_entity_poly.entity_id
_entity_poly.type
_entity_poly.pdbx_seq_one_letter_code
_entity_poly.pdbx_strand_id
1 'polypeptide(L)'
;MLLHRLHALGVQWGVVQEGRGSTGTFRETWGLQWEPELTIGLIERSAYGTTVQAAAIGRLLERAGAATALADLIAVLDLALLADLPAVVQPVVARLEAQAARDPDVVQVIEALGPLARAMRYGDVRGTDASALRHVFDGLVVRVLAGALMACRSLDDDAAAAMVDRLAGAQAALALTDHPARRGEWPALLAIVSERGDVHGLVQGRATRLLHDGGAWKRSQVGNRVSRALSVGTPSAVGAAFVEGFLAGSGTVLVHDRELLDVIDTWVSGLAPDAFLSTVPLLRRTFGAFEQAERRQLGLLLADQVGVAPAGFGSEVDGARAALALGTVRQMLGVAQ
;
A
#
# COMPACT_ATOMS: atom_id res chain seq x y z
N MET A 1 -2.11 -11.05 23.19
CA MET A 1 -1.39 -10.12 24.10
C MET A 1 -0.14 -10.72 24.73
N LEU A 2 -0.20 -11.85 25.46
CA LEU A 2 0.99 -12.44 26.10
C LEU A 2 2.14 -12.75 25.11
N LEU A 3 1.83 -13.41 23.99
CA LEU A 3 2.84 -13.74 22.97
C LEU A 3 3.51 -12.49 22.38
N HIS A 4 2.73 -11.43 22.12
CA HIS A 4 3.25 -10.13 21.71
C HIS A 4 4.16 -9.49 22.78
N ARG A 5 3.85 -9.63 24.08
CA ARG A 5 4.72 -9.15 25.17
C ARG A 5 6.04 -9.93 25.25
N LEU A 6 6.01 -11.24 25.02
CA LEU A 6 7.23 -12.06 24.93
C LEU A 6 8.06 -11.70 23.69
N HIS A 7 7.41 -11.46 22.55
CA HIS A 7 8.07 -10.98 21.34
C HIS A 7 8.73 -9.60 21.54
N ALA A 8 8.05 -8.68 22.25
CA ALA A 8 8.61 -7.39 22.65
C ALA A 8 9.89 -7.53 23.51
N LEU A 9 9.95 -8.57 24.36
CA LEU A 9 11.15 -8.93 25.12
C LEU A 9 12.26 -9.57 24.28
N GLY A 10 11.97 -9.97 23.04
CA GLY A 10 12.88 -10.75 22.20
C GLY A 10 12.86 -12.26 22.50
N VAL A 11 11.82 -12.75 23.19
CA VAL A 11 11.61 -14.17 23.47
C VAL A 11 10.58 -14.71 22.48
N GLN A 12 11.05 -15.46 21.47
CA GLN A 12 10.20 -16.00 20.39
C GLN A 12 9.42 -17.25 20.81
N TRP A 13 8.52 -17.10 21.79
CA TRP A 13 7.67 -18.21 22.25
C TRP A 13 6.64 -18.67 21.21
N GLY A 14 6.43 -17.87 20.17
CA GLY A 14 5.55 -18.19 19.06
C GLY A 14 5.85 -17.35 17.83
N VAL A 15 5.49 -17.89 16.67
CA VAL A 15 5.59 -17.22 15.37
C VAL A 15 4.19 -17.01 14.81
N VAL A 16 3.89 -15.77 14.41
CA VAL A 16 2.62 -15.46 13.73
C VAL A 16 2.60 -16.18 12.38
N GLN A 17 1.55 -16.94 12.13
CA GLN A 17 1.31 -17.62 10.85
C GLN A 17 0.35 -16.78 10.02
N GLU A 18 0.67 -16.57 8.75
CA GLU A 18 -0.26 -15.92 7.82
C GLU A 18 -1.51 -16.81 7.67
N GLY A 19 -2.68 -16.24 7.99
CA GLY A 19 -3.94 -16.96 7.97
C GLY A 19 -4.43 -17.23 6.55
N ARG A 20 -4.91 -18.46 6.29
CA ARG A 20 -5.77 -18.72 5.13
C ARG A 20 -7.13 -18.06 5.38
N GLY A 21 -7.59 -17.29 4.40
CA GLY A 21 -8.69 -16.32 4.48
C GLY A 21 -9.90 -16.73 5.34
N SER A 22 -10.32 -15.80 6.18
CA SER A 22 -11.58 -15.83 6.92
C SER A 22 -12.03 -14.39 7.15
N THR A 23 -13.29 -14.09 6.87
CA THR A 23 -13.95 -12.77 6.89
C THR A 23 -14.23 -12.21 8.31
N GLY A 24 -13.47 -12.63 9.33
CA GLY A 24 -13.62 -12.17 10.71
C GLY A 24 -12.55 -11.14 11.11
N THR A 25 -12.96 -10.09 11.83
CA THR A 25 -12.16 -8.87 12.04
C THR A 25 -10.89 -9.02 12.88
N PHE A 26 -10.69 -10.08 13.66
CA PHE A 26 -9.49 -10.26 14.47
C PHE A 26 -9.24 -11.75 14.76
N ARG A 27 -8.52 -12.46 13.88
CA ARG A 27 -8.00 -13.80 14.17
C ARG A 27 -6.53 -13.86 13.78
N GLU A 28 -5.66 -13.91 14.78
CA GLU A 28 -4.25 -14.24 14.62
C GLU A 28 -4.06 -15.74 14.83
N THR A 29 -3.29 -16.40 13.96
CA THR A 29 -2.89 -17.80 14.14
C THR A 29 -1.43 -17.82 14.55
N TRP A 30 -1.10 -18.57 15.60
CA TRP A 30 0.26 -18.66 16.13
C TRP A 30 0.74 -20.10 16.10
N GLY A 31 1.94 -20.32 15.55
CA GLY A 31 2.68 -21.56 15.71
C GLY A 31 3.49 -21.48 17.00
N LEU A 32 3.33 -22.47 17.88
CA LEU A 32 4.05 -22.57 19.14
C LEU A 32 4.92 -23.83 19.11
N GLN A 33 6.20 -23.67 19.37
CA GLN A 33 7.14 -24.76 19.61
C GLN A 33 7.92 -24.38 20.86
N TRP A 34 7.82 -25.21 21.90
CA TRP A 34 8.56 -24.98 23.12
C TRP A 34 9.97 -25.54 23.00
N GLU A 35 10.95 -24.74 23.38
CA GLU A 35 12.36 -25.10 23.50
C GLU A 35 12.87 -24.66 24.88
N PRO A 36 13.73 -25.46 25.56
CA PRO A 36 14.26 -25.13 26.88
C PRO A 36 14.88 -23.72 26.97
N GLU A 37 15.55 -23.28 25.89
CA GLU A 37 16.22 -22.00 25.74
C GLU A 37 15.27 -20.81 25.92
N LEU A 38 13.96 -20.96 25.63
CA LEU A 38 12.97 -19.90 25.84
C LEU A 38 12.80 -19.54 27.32
N THR A 39 12.96 -20.53 28.20
CA THR A 39 12.87 -20.32 29.66
C THR A 39 14.11 -19.60 30.17
N ILE A 40 15.29 -19.96 29.65
CA ILE A 40 16.55 -19.26 29.95
C ILE A 40 16.46 -17.81 29.46
N GLY A 41 16.03 -17.61 28.22
CA GLY A 41 15.83 -16.27 27.65
C GLY A 41 14.84 -15.42 28.44
N LEU A 42 13.80 -16.02 29.05
CA LEU A 42 12.89 -15.28 29.93
C LEU A 42 13.56 -14.85 31.25
N ILE A 43 14.38 -15.73 31.85
CA ILE A 43 15.12 -15.44 33.08
C ILE A 43 16.14 -14.32 32.84
N GLU A 44 16.87 -14.35 31.73
CA GLU A 44 17.82 -13.28 31.36
C GLU A 44 17.14 -11.92 31.23
N ARG A 45 15.86 -11.89 30.85
CA ARG A 45 15.07 -10.67 30.69
C ARG A 45 14.40 -10.19 31.99
N SER A 46 14.54 -10.92 33.11
CA SER A 46 13.98 -10.51 34.40
C SER A 46 14.58 -9.19 34.92
N ALA A 47 15.77 -8.81 34.42
CA ALA A 47 16.40 -7.53 34.73
C ALA A 47 15.54 -6.31 34.33
N TYR A 48 14.66 -6.46 33.33
CA TYR A 48 13.77 -5.39 32.88
C TYR A 48 12.50 -5.25 33.73
N GLY A 49 12.18 -6.24 34.57
CA GLY A 49 11.00 -6.19 35.42
C GLY A 49 10.60 -7.55 36.01
N THR A 50 9.85 -7.49 37.11
CA THR A 50 9.39 -8.68 37.86
C THR A 50 8.17 -9.37 37.24
N THR A 51 7.58 -8.78 36.20
CA THR A 51 6.49 -9.39 35.41
C THR A 51 6.80 -9.27 33.93
N VAL A 52 6.24 -10.16 33.10
CA VAL A 52 6.39 -10.11 31.63
C VAL A 52 5.95 -8.75 31.08
N GLN A 53 4.88 -8.18 31.63
CA GLN A 53 4.40 -6.85 31.23
C GLN A 53 5.41 -5.75 31.57
N ALA A 54 5.90 -5.68 32.82
CA ALA A 54 6.86 -4.66 33.23
C ALA A 54 8.18 -4.79 32.46
N ALA A 55 8.66 -6.02 32.28
CA ALA A 55 9.88 -6.30 31.53
C ALA A 55 9.73 -5.88 30.05
N ALA A 56 8.59 -6.19 29.42
CA ALA A 56 8.32 -5.78 28.03
C ALA A 56 8.30 -4.25 27.90
N ILE A 57 7.69 -3.53 28.85
CA ILE A 57 7.70 -2.06 28.88
C ILE A 57 9.14 -1.55 28.96
N GLY A 58 9.93 -2.03 29.92
CA GLY A 58 11.32 -1.60 30.10
C GLY A 58 12.17 -1.84 28.85
N ARG A 59 12.03 -3.01 28.22
CA ARG A 59 12.76 -3.36 27.00
C ARG A 59 12.35 -2.50 25.80
N LEU A 60 11.06 -2.23 25.62
CA LEU A 60 10.61 -1.38 24.52
C LEU A 60 11.04 0.09 24.72
N LEU A 61 11.03 0.60 25.95
CA LEU A 61 11.52 1.95 26.25
C LEU A 61 13.03 2.07 26.02
N GLU A 62 13.81 1.06 26.39
CA GLU A 62 15.25 1.00 26.08
C GLU A 62 15.49 1.00 24.56
N ARG A 63 14.78 0.15 23.81
CA ARG A 63 14.85 0.12 22.33
C ARG A 63 14.48 1.46 21.73
N ALA A 64 13.40 2.09 22.20
CA ALA A 64 13.00 3.42 21.76
C ALA A 64 14.10 4.45 22.03
N GLY A 65 14.74 4.41 23.21
CA GLY A 65 15.84 5.30 23.58
C GLY A 65 17.07 5.14 22.68
N ALA A 66 17.34 3.93 22.21
CA ALA A 66 18.46 3.63 21.29
C ALA A 66 18.13 3.87 19.81
N ALA A 67 16.84 3.94 19.44
CA ALA A 67 16.43 4.13 18.06
C ALA A 67 16.89 5.48 17.50
N THR A 68 17.47 5.43 16.30
CA THR A 68 17.94 6.59 15.53
C THR A 68 17.14 6.82 14.25
N ALA A 69 16.33 5.84 13.83
CA ALA A 69 15.47 5.94 12.66
C ALA A 69 13.99 6.00 13.05
N LEU A 70 13.20 6.68 12.23
CA LEU A 70 11.74 6.77 12.41
C LEU A 70 11.08 5.38 12.33
N ALA A 71 11.56 4.51 11.45
CA ALA A 71 11.07 3.15 11.27
C ALA A 71 11.19 2.30 12.55
N ASP A 72 12.31 2.41 13.27
CA ASP A 72 12.53 1.67 14.52
C ASP A 72 11.53 2.08 15.60
N LEU A 73 11.29 3.39 15.74
CA LEU A 73 10.32 3.92 16.69
C LEU A 73 8.89 3.49 16.35
N ILE A 74 8.52 3.45 15.06
CA ILE A 74 7.21 2.96 14.64
C ILE A 74 7.08 1.46 14.89
N ALA A 75 8.13 0.66 14.68
CA ALA A 75 8.12 -0.76 15.01
C ALA A 75 7.93 -1.00 16.52
N VAL A 76 8.57 -0.18 17.36
CA VAL A 76 8.35 -0.21 18.82
C VAL A 76 6.90 0.17 19.16
N LEU A 77 6.36 1.20 18.52
CA LEU A 77 4.97 1.63 18.73
C LEU A 77 3.97 0.52 18.34
N ASP A 78 4.15 -0.11 17.19
CA ASP A 78 3.27 -1.18 16.71
C ASP A 78 3.30 -2.39 17.66
N LEU A 79 4.50 -2.80 18.11
CA LEU A 79 4.65 -3.84 19.13
C LEU A 79 3.98 -3.45 20.45
N ALA A 80 4.12 -2.21 20.90
CA ALA A 80 3.47 -1.73 22.13
C ALA A 80 1.94 -1.77 22.02
N LEU A 81 1.39 -1.38 20.87
CA LEU A 81 -0.03 -1.44 20.58
C LEU A 81 -0.53 -2.89 20.51
N LEU A 82 0.17 -3.80 19.83
CA LEU A 82 -0.20 -5.22 19.77
C LEU A 82 -0.12 -5.91 21.13
N ALA A 83 0.94 -5.60 21.90
CA ALA A 83 1.23 -6.17 23.22
C ALA A 83 0.39 -5.57 24.37
N ASP A 84 -0.42 -4.55 24.10
CA ASP A 84 -1.26 -3.85 25.09
C ASP A 84 -0.43 -3.19 26.20
N LEU A 85 0.51 -2.35 25.79
CA LEU A 85 1.48 -1.68 26.68
C LEU A 85 1.36 -0.15 26.57
N PRO A 86 0.25 0.46 27.06
CA PRO A 86 0.00 1.89 26.92
C PRO A 86 1.08 2.79 27.55
N ALA A 87 1.79 2.29 28.57
CA ALA A 87 2.90 2.98 29.22
C ALA A 87 4.11 3.24 28.28
N VAL A 88 4.22 2.50 27.17
CA VAL A 88 5.28 2.70 26.17
C VAL A 88 4.87 3.73 25.12
N VAL A 89 3.57 3.86 24.85
CA VAL A 89 3.05 4.60 23.71
C VAL A 89 3.42 6.08 23.79
N GLN A 90 3.08 6.77 24.88
CA GLN A 90 3.34 8.21 25.02
C GLN A 90 4.85 8.57 24.93
N PRO A 91 5.76 7.87 25.64
CA PRO A 91 7.20 8.10 25.48
C PRO A 91 7.70 7.92 24.04
N VAL A 92 7.18 6.91 23.32
CA VAL A 92 7.57 6.64 21.93
C VAL A 92 7.01 7.71 20.99
N VAL A 93 5.78 8.16 21.18
CA VAL A 93 5.17 9.24 20.38
C VAL A 93 5.94 10.55 20.54
N ALA A 94 6.30 10.92 21.77
CA ALA A 94 7.12 12.12 22.02
C ALA A 94 8.49 12.02 21.31
N ARG A 95 9.08 10.82 21.26
CA ARG A 95 10.34 10.60 20.56
C ARG A 95 10.17 10.57 19.04
N LEU A 96 9.07 10.02 18.53
CA LEU A 96 8.70 10.08 17.11
C LEU A 96 8.58 11.53 16.66
N GLU A 97 7.89 12.38 17.43
CA GLU A 97 7.74 13.81 17.14
C GLU A 97 9.11 14.52 17.10
N ALA A 98 9.95 14.29 18.10
CA ALA A 98 11.29 14.89 18.17
C ALA A 98 12.20 14.42 17.02
N GLN A 99 12.08 13.15 16.59
CA GLN A 99 12.87 12.59 15.50
C GLN A 99 12.36 13.07 14.14
N ALA A 100 11.04 13.05 13.92
CA ALA A 100 10.38 13.57 12.72
C ALA A 100 10.72 15.05 12.45
N ALA A 101 10.96 15.83 13.52
CA ALA A 101 11.39 17.21 13.39
C ALA A 101 12.80 17.39 12.80
N ARG A 102 13.66 16.38 12.89
CA ARG A 102 15.08 16.44 12.55
C ARG A 102 15.47 15.63 11.32
N ASP A 103 14.58 14.76 10.86
CA ASP A 103 14.87 13.85 9.75
C ASP A 103 14.93 14.61 8.41
N PRO A 104 16.10 14.66 7.74
CA PRO A 104 16.22 15.31 6.45
C PRO A 104 15.77 14.41 5.29
N ASP A 105 15.58 13.11 5.51
CA ASP A 105 15.33 12.14 4.45
C ASP A 105 13.83 11.93 4.22
N VAL A 106 13.31 12.62 3.20
CA VAL A 106 11.89 12.51 2.83
C VAL A 106 11.50 11.08 2.42
N VAL A 107 12.43 10.24 1.95
CA VAL A 107 12.12 8.85 1.59
C VAL A 107 11.72 8.07 2.83
N GLN A 108 12.47 8.20 3.92
CA GLN A 108 12.15 7.58 5.21
C GLN A 108 10.83 8.13 5.79
N VAL A 109 10.59 9.43 5.61
CA VAL A 109 9.33 10.07 6.02
C VAL A 109 8.13 9.50 5.24
N ILE A 110 8.27 9.24 3.94
CA ILE A 110 7.20 8.61 3.13
C ILE A 110 6.94 7.17 3.62
N GLU A 111 8.00 6.40 3.83
CA GLU A 111 7.92 5.00 4.29
C GLU A 111 7.25 4.87 5.67
N ALA A 112 7.40 5.89 6.52
CA ALA A 112 6.78 5.95 7.83
C ALA A 112 5.26 6.15 7.81
N LEU A 113 4.67 6.74 6.77
CA LEU A 113 3.24 7.06 6.72
C LEU A 113 2.37 5.79 6.84
N GLY A 114 2.70 4.74 6.09
CA GLY A 114 1.90 3.50 6.08
C GLY A 114 1.84 2.82 7.45
N PRO A 115 2.98 2.47 8.05
CA PRO A 115 3.04 1.92 9.41
C PRO A 115 2.35 2.80 10.46
N LEU A 116 2.55 4.13 10.43
CA LEU A 116 1.94 5.04 11.40
C LEU A 116 0.41 5.12 11.24
N ALA A 117 -0.10 5.15 10.01
CA ALA A 117 -1.53 5.12 9.74
C ALA A 117 -2.20 3.84 10.27
N ARG A 118 -1.53 2.68 10.17
CA ARG A 118 -2.00 1.42 10.77
C ARG A 118 -2.00 1.50 12.30
N ALA A 119 -0.93 2.01 12.91
CA ALA A 119 -0.83 2.21 14.35
C ALA A 119 -1.97 3.10 14.88
N MET A 120 -2.32 4.18 14.17
CA MET A 120 -3.47 5.04 14.51
C MET A 120 -4.80 4.28 14.52
N ARG A 121 -5.02 3.36 13.58
CA ARG A 121 -6.24 2.53 13.53
C ARG A 121 -6.33 1.57 14.71
N TYR A 122 -5.21 1.09 15.24
CA TYR A 122 -5.17 0.24 16.43
C TYR A 122 -5.26 1.04 17.74
N GLY A 123 -4.70 2.25 17.79
CA GLY A 123 -4.68 3.11 18.97
C GLY A 123 -6.05 3.59 19.44
N ASP A 124 -6.98 3.83 18.51
CA ASP A 124 -8.37 4.22 18.80
C ASP A 124 -9.12 3.12 19.60
N VAL A 125 -8.77 1.86 19.38
CA VAL A 125 -9.41 0.71 20.05
C VAL A 125 -8.88 0.51 21.49
N ARG A 126 -7.73 1.12 21.85
CA ARG A 126 -7.00 0.80 23.09
C ARG A 126 -6.76 2.01 24.02
N GLY A 127 -7.54 3.08 23.86
CA GLY A 127 -7.48 4.23 24.77
C GLY A 127 -6.14 4.99 24.71
N THR A 128 -5.42 4.91 23.59
CA THR A 128 -4.26 5.76 23.32
C THR A 128 -4.74 7.17 22.99
N ASP A 129 -3.97 8.20 23.35
CA ASP A 129 -4.24 9.56 22.90
C ASP A 129 -4.03 9.66 21.37
N ALA A 130 -5.09 9.37 20.63
CA ALA A 130 -5.11 9.41 19.18
C ALA A 130 -4.75 10.81 18.63
N SER A 131 -4.85 11.86 19.45
CA SER A 131 -4.52 13.22 19.03
C SER A 131 -3.01 13.42 18.85
N ALA A 132 -2.17 12.87 19.74
CA ALA A 132 -0.72 12.98 19.64
C ALA A 132 -0.17 12.24 18.41
N LEU A 133 -0.66 11.02 18.15
CA LEU A 133 -0.29 10.27 16.95
C LEU A 133 -0.74 10.97 15.66
N ARG A 134 -1.94 11.55 15.68
CA ARG A 134 -2.44 12.35 14.56
C ARG A 134 -1.57 13.57 14.31
N HIS A 135 -1.14 14.28 15.36
CA HIS A 135 -0.25 15.42 15.22
C HIS A 135 1.08 15.06 14.54
N VAL A 136 1.69 13.94 14.94
CA VAL A 136 2.91 13.43 14.30
C VAL A 136 2.64 13.08 12.83
N PHE A 137 1.56 12.35 12.55
CA PHE A 137 1.18 11.95 11.19
C PHE A 137 0.99 13.17 10.28
N ASP A 138 0.22 14.16 10.73
CA ASP A 138 -0.04 15.40 9.98
C ASP A 138 1.28 16.14 9.70
N GLY A 139 2.19 16.20 10.69
CA GLY A 139 3.53 16.77 10.54
C GLY A 139 4.41 16.03 9.53
N LEU A 140 4.30 14.70 9.42
CA LEU A 140 5.00 13.92 8.39
C LEU A 140 4.39 14.18 7.01
N VAL A 141 3.06 14.26 6.89
CA VAL A 141 2.37 14.55 5.63
C VAL A 141 2.82 15.89 5.05
N VAL A 142 2.90 16.94 5.89
CA VAL A 142 3.40 18.26 5.45
C VAL A 142 4.82 18.16 4.87
N ARG A 143 5.71 17.38 5.49
CA ARG A 143 7.09 17.17 5.01
C ARG A 143 7.11 16.37 3.71
N VAL A 144 6.28 15.33 3.60
CA VAL A 144 6.12 14.58 2.34
C VAL A 144 5.68 15.51 1.23
N LEU A 145 4.64 16.32 1.45
CA LEU A 145 4.14 17.25 0.42
C LEU A 145 5.22 18.27 0.00
N ALA A 146 6.05 18.73 0.93
CA ALA A 146 7.14 19.67 0.65
C ALA A 146 8.33 19.02 -0.08
N GLY A 147 8.67 17.76 0.22
CA GLY A 147 9.91 17.12 -0.23
C GLY A 147 9.77 16.03 -1.30
N ALA A 148 8.59 15.41 -1.44
CA ALA A 148 8.41 14.23 -2.29
C ALA A 148 8.73 14.50 -3.76
N LEU A 149 8.44 15.71 -4.26
CA LEU A 149 8.80 16.08 -5.62
C LEU A 149 10.32 15.98 -5.86
N MET A 150 11.13 16.42 -4.90
CA MET A 150 12.59 16.35 -5.01
C MET A 150 13.08 14.91 -4.96
N ALA A 151 12.48 14.07 -4.12
CA ALA A 151 12.80 12.64 -4.08
C ALA A 151 12.40 11.85 -5.32
N CYS A 152 11.51 12.39 -6.17
CA CYS A 152 11.13 11.74 -7.42
C CYS A 152 12.07 12.06 -8.61
N ARG A 153 13.04 12.97 -8.44
CA ARG A 153 13.90 13.46 -9.53
C ARG A 153 15.13 12.58 -9.72
N SER A 154 15.54 12.44 -11.00
CA SER A 154 16.82 11.82 -11.38
C SER A 154 17.06 10.43 -10.76
N LEU A 155 15.99 9.65 -10.59
CA LEU A 155 16.07 8.29 -10.10
C LEU A 155 16.57 7.35 -11.20
N ASP A 156 17.40 6.38 -10.82
CA ASP A 156 17.69 5.20 -11.63
C ASP A 156 16.51 4.20 -11.58
N ASP A 157 16.63 3.09 -12.30
CA ASP A 157 15.57 2.09 -12.44
C ASP A 157 15.17 1.48 -11.08
N ASP A 158 16.13 1.14 -10.23
CA ASP A 158 15.90 0.50 -8.94
C ASP A 158 15.26 1.48 -7.94
N ALA A 159 15.75 2.72 -7.88
CA ALA A 159 15.19 3.75 -7.02
C ALA A 159 13.79 4.17 -7.50
N ALA A 160 13.55 4.20 -8.82
CA ALA A 160 12.23 4.43 -9.38
C ALA A 160 11.24 3.32 -9.01
N ALA A 161 11.66 2.06 -9.08
CA ALA A 161 10.84 0.92 -8.67
C ALA A 161 10.43 1.01 -7.19
N ALA A 162 11.37 1.31 -6.30
CA ALA A 162 11.07 1.51 -4.89
C ALA A 162 10.17 2.75 -4.65
N MET A 163 10.31 3.81 -5.45
CA MET A 163 9.46 5.00 -5.35
C MET A 163 8.00 4.74 -5.74
N VAL A 164 7.74 3.83 -6.69
CA VAL A 164 6.37 3.40 -7.06
C VAL A 164 5.60 2.89 -5.84
N ASP A 165 6.23 2.03 -5.05
CA ASP A 165 5.64 1.44 -3.85
C ASP A 165 5.45 2.49 -2.75
N ARG A 166 6.40 3.41 -2.60
CA ARG A 166 6.33 4.52 -1.63
C ARG A 166 5.16 5.46 -1.91
N LEU A 167 4.96 5.88 -3.17
CA LEU A 167 3.82 6.73 -3.55
C LEU A 167 2.49 6.00 -3.35
N ALA A 168 2.44 4.70 -3.65
CA ALA A 168 1.27 3.87 -3.39
C ALA A 168 0.97 3.77 -1.89
N GLY A 169 2.00 3.52 -1.08
CA GLY A 169 1.90 3.44 0.38
C GLY A 169 1.43 4.75 1.00
N ALA A 170 1.93 5.90 0.52
CA ALA A 170 1.48 7.22 0.94
C ALA A 170 0.00 7.46 0.61
N GLN A 171 -0.44 7.18 -0.62
CA GLN A 171 -1.86 7.28 -1.02
C GLN A 171 -2.74 6.39 -0.13
N ALA A 172 -2.31 5.16 0.15
CA ALA A 172 -3.03 4.23 1.01
C ALA A 172 -3.10 4.73 2.46
N ALA A 173 -2.02 5.29 2.99
CA ALA A 173 -1.96 5.86 4.33
C ALA A 173 -2.92 7.05 4.49
N LEU A 174 -2.94 7.97 3.51
CA LEU A 174 -3.86 9.11 3.48
C LEU A 174 -5.32 8.66 3.37
N ALA A 175 -5.60 7.62 2.59
CA ALA A 175 -6.94 7.05 2.48
C ALA A 175 -7.39 6.36 3.79
N LEU A 176 -6.49 5.62 4.44
CA LEU A 176 -6.78 4.91 5.68
C LEU A 176 -7.16 5.85 6.83
N THR A 177 -6.60 7.05 6.85
CA THR A 177 -6.83 8.06 7.90
C THR A 177 -7.84 9.14 7.51
N ASP A 178 -8.46 9.04 6.31
CA ASP A 178 -9.26 10.08 5.65
C ASP A 178 -8.61 11.48 5.74
N HIS A 179 -7.29 11.53 5.52
CA HIS A 179 -6.52 12.76 5.69
C HIS A 179 -6.90 13.81 4.63
N PRO A 180 -7.09 15.10 4.99
CA PRO A 180 -7.55 16.15 4.08
C PRO A 180 -6.66 16.37 2.85
N ALA A 181 -5.34 16.17 2.97
CA ALA A 181 -4.40 16.29 1.84
C ALA A 181 -4.80 15.40 0.63
N ARG A 182 -5.52 14.29 0.86
CA ARG A 182 -6.02 13.40 -0.21
C ARG A 182 -6.94 14.13 -1.19
N ARG A 183 -7.63 15.19 -0.75
CA ARG A 183 -8.62 15.93 -1.55
C ARG A 183 -8.02 17.05 -2.40
N GLY A 184 -6.75 17.43 -2.21
CA GLY A 184 -6.17 18.58 -2.91
C GLY A 184 -4.67 18.51 -3.09
N GLU A 185 -3.90 18.65 -2.01
CA GLU A 185 -2.44 18.80 -2.06
C GLU A 185 -1.74 17.56 -2.63
N TRP A 186 -2.17 16.37 -2.23
CA TRP A 186 -1.58 15.13 -2.72
C TRP A 186 -1.83 14.87 -4.21
N PRO A 187 -3.09 14.98 -4.73
CA PRO A 187 -3.32 14.97 -6.16
C PRO A 187 -2.56 16.07 -6.92
N ALA A 188 -2.43 17.28 -6.37
CA ALA A 188 -1.67 18.36 -7.01
C ALA A 188 -0.18 18.00 -7.15
N LEU A 189 0.43 17.44 -6.11
CA LEU A 189 1.80 16.92 -6.15
C LEU A 189 1.95 15.82 -7.21
N LEU A 190 1.06 14.82 -7.21
CA LEU A 190 1.11 13.71 -8.18
C LEU A 190 0.96 14.22 -9.62
N ALA A 191 0.13 15.23 -9.85
CA ALA A 191 -0.01 15.84 -11.18
C ALA A 191 1.33 16.42 -11.66
N ILE A 192 2.05 17.14 -10.79
CA ILE A 192 3.40 17.66 -11.11
C ILE A 192 4.37 16.49 -11.37
N VAL A 193 4.42 15.49 -10.49
CA VAL A 193 5.28 14.30 -10.66
C VAL A 193 5.01 13.60 -11.99
N SER A 194 3.74 13.51 -12.40
CA SER A 194 3.34 12.85 -13.64
C SER A 194 3.78 13.60 -14.89
N GLU A 195 4.04 14.90 -14.84
CA GLU A 195 4.34 15.73 -16.03
C GLU A 195 5.80 16.19 -16.12
N ARG A 196 6.59 16.07 -15.06
CA ARG A 196 7.98 16.53 -15.04
C ARG A 196 8.93 15.64 -15.84
N GLY A 197 9.69 16.25 -16.76
CA GLY A 197 10.65 15.55 -17.62
C GLY A 197 11.89 14.98 -16.92
N ASP A 198 12.20 15.42 -15.69
CA ASP A 198 13.30 14.89 -14.87
C ASP A 198 12.86 13.82 -13.86
N VAL A 199 11.61 13.35 -13.96
CA VAL A 199 11.08 12.22 -13.19
C VAL A 199 11.09 10.98 -14.07
N HIS A 200 11.49 9.84 -13.49
CA HIS A 200 11.55 8.56 -14.19
C HIS A 200 10.17 8.15 -14.76
N GLY A 201 10.14 7.59 -15.97
CA GLY A 201 8.89 7.19 -16.66
C GLY A 201 8.00 6.27 -15.82
N LEU A 202 8.62 5.32 -15.11
CA LEU A 202 7.94 4.43 -14.16
C LEU A 202 7.16 5.18 -13.08
N VAL A 203 7.79 6.19 -12.46
CA VAL A 203 7.16 7.00 -11.41
C VAL A 203 6.07 7.90 -11.99
N GLN A 204 6.27 8.46 -13.19
CA GLN A 204 5.24 9.24 -13.89
C GLN A 204 3.99 8.42 -14.20
N GLY A 205 4.18 7.18 -14.68
CA GLY A 205 3.10 6.24 -14.94
C GLY A 205 2.32 5.90 -13.67
N ARG A 206 3.04 5.60 -12.59
CA ARG A 206 2.42 5.34 -11.28
C ARG A 206 1.63 6.54 -10.76
N ALA A 207 2.19 7.75 -10.83
CA ALA A 207 1.50 8.96 -10.40
C ALA A 207 0.20 9.19 -11.21
N THR A 208 0.25 8.95 -12.52
CA THR A 208 -0.93 9.00 -13.41
C THR A 208 -1.99 8.00 -12.99
N ARG A 209 -1.58 6.77 -12.64
CA ARG A 209 -2.50 5.75 -12.15
C ARG A 209 -3.13 6.12 -10.81
N LEU A 210 -2.35 6.63 -9.87
CA LEU A 210 -2.85 7.06 -8.55
C LEU A 210 -3.85 8.22 -8.65
N LEU A 211 -3.66 9.13 -9.62
CA LEU A 211 -4.61 10.21 -9.93
C LEU A 211 -5.93 9.68 -10.49
N HIS A 212 -5.86 8.65 -11.34
CA HIS A 212 -7.02 7.97 -11.89
C HIS A 212 -7.81 7.24 -10.80
N ASP A 213 -7.16 6.36 -10.04
CA ASP A 213 -7.79 5.56 -8.98
C ASP A 213 -8.33 6.43 -7.85
N GLY A 214 -7.67 7.55 -7.57
CA GLY A 214 -8.12 8.56 -6.60
C GLY A 214 -9.29 9.42 -7.09
N GLY A 215 -9.68 9.32 -8.37
CA GLY A 215 -10.75 10.13 -8.98
C GLY A 215 -10.37 11.59 -9.25
N ALA A 216 -9.10 11.96 -9.07
CA ALA A 216 -8.61 13.32 -9.30
C ALA A 216 -8.52 13.65 -10.79
N TRP A 217 -8.19 12.66 -11.62
CA TRP A 217 -8.17 12.79 -13.08
C TRP A 217 -9.30 11.99 -13.73
N LYS A 218 -10.01 12.64 -14.64
CA LYS A 218 -11.00 11.99 -15.50
C LYS A 218 -10.30 11.11 -16.53
N ARG A 219 -11.04 10.14 -17.09
CA ARG A 219 -10.55 9.24 -18.15
C ARG A 219 -9.89 9.99 -19.30
N SER A 220 -10.46 11.10 -19.77
CA SER A 220 -9.87 11.92 -20.83
C SER A 220 -8.51 12.54 -20.47
N GLN A 221 -8.30 12.93 -19.20
CA GLN A 221 -7.01 13.45 -18.75
C GLN A 221 -5.95 12.33 -18.71
N VAL A 222 -6.35 11.14 -18.24
CA VAL A 222 -5.50 9.94 -18.22
C VAL A 222 -5.13 9.52 -19.64
N GLY A 223 -6.11 9.40 -20.55
CA GLY A 223 -5.91 9.09 -21.95
C GLY A 223 -4.95 10.09 -22.62
N ASN A 224 -5.17 11.39 -22.45
CA ASN A 224 -4.25 12.41 -22.95
C ASN A 224 -2.83 12.25 -22.41
N ARG A 225 -2.67 11.97 -21.11
CA ARG A 225 -1.34 11.78 -20.51
C ARG A 225 -0.64 10.54 -21.04
N VAL A 226 -1.36 9.43 -21.19
CA VAL A 226 -0.84 8.17 -21.74
C VAL A 226 -0.45 8.38 -23.20
N SER A 227 -1.33 8.97 -24.03
CA SER A 227 -1.02 9.29 -25.43
C SER A 227 0.22 10.19 -25.58
N ARG A 228 0.42 11.17 -24.68
CA ARG A 228 1.65 11.98 -24.66
C ARG A 228 2.89 11.16 -24.30
N ALA A 229 2.77 10.23 -23.34
CA ALA A 229 3.87 9.34 -22.93
C ALA A 229 4.32 8.40 -24.04
N LEU A 230 3.38 8.03 -24.91
CA LEU A 230 3.56 7.05 -25.99
C LEU A 230 3.74 7.73 -27.37
N SER A 231 3.96 9.04 -27.37
CA SER A 231 4.18 9.79 -28.61
C SER A 231 5.50 9.39 -29.30
N VAL A 232 5.56 9.58 -30.62
CA VAL A 232 6.74 9.25 -31.44
C VAL A 232 8.02 9.99 -30.96
N GLY A 233 7.87 11.15 -30.32
CA GLY A 233 8.99 11.93 -29.78
C GLY A 233 9.56 11.38 -28.46
N THR A 234 8.90 10.41 -27.83
CA THR A 234 9.35 9.79 -26.57
C THR A 234 10.17 8.54 -26.86
N PRO A 235 11.37 8.38 -26.28
CA PRO A 235 12.13 7.14 -26.40
C PRO A 235 11.29 5.93 -25.98
N SER A 236 11.30 4.85 -26.76
CA SER A 236 10.44 3.67 -26.55
C SER A 236 10.62 3.05 -25.15
N ALA A 237 11.86 3.02 -24.63
CA ALA A 237 12.15 2.55 -23.28
C ALA A 237 11.46 3.40 -22.19
N VAL A 238 11.40 4.72 -22.36
CA VAL A 238 10.71 5.63 -21.44
C VAL A 238 9.20 5.41 -21.48
N GLY A 239 8.64 5.23 -22.68
CA GLY A 239 7.23 4.87 -22.86
C GLY A 239 6.89 3.51 -22.21
N ALA A 240 7.78 2.52 -22.35
CA ALA A 240 7.63 1.21 -21.72
C ALA A 240 7.63 1.29 -20.20
N ALA A 241 8.58 2.03 -19.62
CA ALA A 241 8.63 2.26 -18.17
C ALA A 241 7.37 2.98 -17.69
N PHE A 242 6.86 3.97 -18.44
CA PHE A 242 5.59 4.63 -18.13
C PHE A 242 4.41 3.64 -18.10
N VAL A 243 4.28 2.79 -19.12
CA VAL A 243 3.24 1.75 -19.16
C VAL A 243 3.37 0.79 -17.98
N GLU A 244 4.59 0.37 -17.65
CA GLU A 244 4.85 -0.49 -16.50
C GLU A 244 4.37 0.14 -15.19
N GLY A 245 4.71 1.40 -14.95
CA GLY A 245 4.32 2.10 -13.72
C GLY A 245 2.83 2.38 -13.65
N PHE A 246 2.20 2.66 -14.80
CA PHE A 246 0.78 2.91 -14.91
C PHE A 246 -0.06 1.64 -14.68
N LEU A 247 0.43 0.49 -15.12
CA LEU A 247 -0.24 -0.81 -15.01
C LEU A 247 0.18 -1.62 -13.77
N ALA A 248 1.08 -1.09 -12.95
CA ALA A 248 1.70 -1.78 -11.82
C ALA A 248 0.72 -2.67 -11.04
N GLY A 249 0.84 -3.99 -11.24
CA GLY A 249 0.13 -5.04 -10.51
C GLY A 249 -1.30 -5.37 -10.95
N SER A 250 -1.91 -4.68 -11.92
CA SER A 250 -3.25 -5.06 -12.41
C SER A 250 -3.61 -4.50 -13.78
N GLY A 251 -4.09 -5.40 -14.65
CA GLY A 251 -4.63 -5.08 -15.97
C GLY A 251 -6.09 -4.62 -15.96
N THR A 252 -6.77 -4.62 -14.80
CA THR A 252 -8.19 -4.24 -14.65
C THR A 252 -8.55 -2.91 -15.31
N VAL A 253 -7.67 -1.90 -15.24
CA VAL A 253 -7.94 -0.59 -15.86
C VAL A 253 -8.15 -0.71 -17.36
N LEU A 254 -7.38 -1.58 -18.04
CA LEU A 254 -7.47 -1.80 -19.47
C LEU A 254 -8.69 -2.65 -19.84
N VAL A 255 -9.13 -3.54 -18.93
CA VAL A 255 -10.37 -4.31 -19.11
C VAL A 255 -11.59 -3.39 -19.10
N HIS A 256 -11.55 -2.31 -18.31
CA HIS A 256 -12.68 -1.40 -18.12
C HIS A 256 -12.60 -0.11 -18.96
N ASP A 257 -11.47 0.18 -19.59
CA ASP A 257 -11.24 1.37 -20.40
C ASP A 257 -10.67 0.98 -21.78
N ARG A 258 -11.58 0.83 -22.75
CA ARG A 258 -11.23 0.46 -24.12
C ARG A 258 -10.39 1.54 -24.83
N GLU A 259 -10.69 2.81 -24.61
CA GLU A 259 -9.94 3.91 -25.24
C GLU A 259 -8.47 3.85 -24.83
N LEU A 260 -8.21 3.57 -23.55
CA LEU A 260 -6.87 3.40 -23.02
C LEU A 260 -6.17 2.14 -23.54
N LEU A 261 -6.90 1.03 -23.66
CA LEU A 261 -6.38 -0.19 -24.28
C LEU A 261 -5.98 0.07 -25.74
N ASP A 262 -6.81 0.76 -26.51
CA ASP A 262 -6.56 1.09 -27.91
C ASP A 262 -5.34 2.00 -28.08
N VAL A 263 -5.12 2.95 -27.16
CA VAL A 263 -3.92 3.80 -27.14
C VAL A 263 -2.64 2.97 -26.96
N ILE A 264 -2.66 2.01 -26.02
CA ILE A 264 -1.51 1.14 -25.77
C ILE A 264 -1.29 0.18 -26.95
N ASP A 265 -2.37 -0.42 -27.48
CA ASP A 265 -2.30 -1.34 -28.62
C ASP A 265 -1.75 -0.67 -29.88
N THR A 266 -2.25 0.53 -30.19
CA THR A 266 -1.78 1.33 -31.33
C THR A 266 -0.30 1.68 -31.18
N TRP A 267 0.14 2.04 -29.98
CA TRP A 267 1.55 2.33 -29.73
C TRP A 267 2.42 1.08 -29.91
N VAL A 268 2.07 -0.05 -29.29
CA VAL A 268 2.84 -1.29 -29.41
C VAL A 268 2.92 -1.75 -30.86
N SER A 269 1.79 -1.70 -31.59
CA SER A 269 1.70 -2.08 -33.01
C SER A 269 2.44 -1.14 -33.95
N GLY A 270 2.66 0.12 -33.54
CA GLY A 270 3.38 1.14 -34.30
C GLY A 270 4.89 1.19 -34.06
N LEU A 271 5.44 0.39 -33.14
CA LEU A 271 6.87 0.39 -32.83
C LEU A 271 7.68 -0.13 -34.03
N ALA A 272 8.76 0.58 -34.37
CA ALA A 272 9.77 0.10 -35.32
C ALA A 272 10.42 -1.19 -34.80
N PRO A 273 10.92 -2.11 -35.66
CA PRO A 273 11.44 -3.41 -35.25
C PRO A 273 12.50 -3.35 -34.12
N ASP A 274 13.48 -2.46 -34.22
CA ASP A 274 14.53 -2.32 -33.20
C ASP A 274 13.98 -1.78 -31.87
N ALA A 275 13.07 -0.79 -31.94
CA ALA A 275 12.40 -0.25 -30.77
C ALA A 275 11.54 -1.33 -30.09
N PHE A 276 10.80 -2.12 -30.87
CA PHE A 276 10.02 -3.25 -30.37
C PHE A 276 10.90 -4.28 -29.66
N LEU A 277 12.02 -4.70 -30.26
CA LEU A 277 12.94 -5.66 -29.66
C LEU A 277 13.54 -5.14 -28.34
N SER A 278 13.82 -3.84 -28.24
CA SER A 278 14.33 -3.23 -27.01
C SER A 278 13.29 -3.13 -25.88
N THR A 279 12.01 -3.00 -26.24
CA THR A 279 10.91 -2.70 -25.31
C THR A 279 10.11 -3.94 -24.90
N VAL A 280 10.04 -4.96 -25.77
CA VAL A 280 9.22 -6.16 -25.53
C VAL A 280 9.56 -6.93 -24.25
N PRO A 281 10.82 -6.98 -23.73
CA PRO A 281 11.09 -7.64 -22.46
C PRO A 281 10.41 -6.95 -21.27
N LEU A 282 10.40 -5.61 -21.25
CA LEU A 282 9.72 -4.83 -20.21
C LEU A 282 8.21 -5.04 -20.29
N LEU A 283 7.63 -4.90 -21.48
CA LEU A 283 6.19 -5.11 -21.67
C LEU A 283 5.78 -6.53 -21.30
N ARG A 284 6.57 -7.55 -21.66
CA ARG A 284 6.31 -8.94 -21.29
C ARG A 284 6.33 -9.14 -19.78
N ARG A 285 7.23 -8.46 -19.05
CA ARG A 285 7.24 -8.47 -17.57
C ARG A 285 5.95 -7.84 -17.03
N THR A 286 5.58 -6.66 -17.51
CA THR A 286 4.37 -5.94 -17.08
C THR A 286 3.10 -6.75 -17.31
N PHE A 287 2.82 -7.15 -18.56
CA PHE A 287 1.62 -7.90 -18.91
C PHE A 287 1.66 -9.35 -18.39
N GLY A 288 2.85 -9.93 -18.21
CA GLY A 288 3.03 -11.27 -17.67
C GLY A 288 2.72 -11.39 -16.20
N ALA A 289 2.82 -10.29 -15.44
CA ALA A 289 2.49 -10.23 -14.01
C ALA A 289 0.97 -10.23 -13.73
N PHE A 290 0.13 -10.02 -14.75
CA PHE A 290 -1.32 -10.01 -14.60
C PHE A 290 -1.89 -11.40 -14.32
N GLU A 291 -3.02 -11.42 -13.61
CA GLU A 291 -3.74 -12.66 -13.36
C GLU A 291 -4.17 -13.33 -14.67
N GLN A 292 -4.30 -14.66 -14.67
CA GLN A 292 -4.68 -15.41 -15.87
C GLN A 292 -6.04 -14.94 -16.44
N ALA A 293 -6.98 -14.58 -15.55
CA ALA A 293 -8.30 -14.09 -15.93
C ALA A 293 -8.21 -12.73 -16.64
N GLU A 294 -7.42 -11.78 -16.12
CA GLU A 294 -7.19 -10.46 -16.72
C GLU A 294 -6.57 -10.61 -18.11
N ARG A 295 -5.52 -11.43 -18.26
CA ARG A 295 -4.87 -11.68 -19.57
C ARG A 295 -5.84 -12.27 -20.59
N ARG A 296 -6.72 -13.19 -20.17
CA ARG A 296 -7.75 -13.76 -21.03
C ARG A 296 -8.75 -12.70 -21.48
N GLN A 297 -9.23 -11.86 -20.57
CA GLN A 297 -10.17 -10.78 -20.89
C GLN A 297 -9.56 -9.76 -21.85
N LEU A 298 -8.31 -9.35 -21.62
CA LEU A 298 -7.58 -8.45 -22.53
C LEU A 298 -7.40 -9.08 -23.91
N GLY A 299 -7.05 -10.37 -23.99
CA GLY A 299 -6.94 -11.08 -25.26
C GLY A 299 -8.26 -11.14 -26.04
N LEU A 300 -9.39 -11.30 -25.34
CA LEU A 300 -10.72 -11.24 -25.96
C LEU A 300 -11.04 -9.84 -26.50
N LEU A 301 -10.78 -8.80 -25.69
CA LEU A 301 -10.98 -7.41 -26.09
C LEU A 301 -10.15 -7.04 -27.33
N LEU A 302 -8.87 -7.44 -27.36
CA LEU A 302 -7.95 -7.17 -28.47
C LEU A 302 -8.30 -7.96 -29.75
N ALA A 303 -8.84 -9.17 -29.62
CA ALA A 303 -9.26 -9.97 -30.76
C ALA A 303 -10.57 -9.46 -31.40
N ASP A 304 -11.14 -8.37 -30.88
CA ASP A 304 -12.50 -7.88 -31.13
C ASP A 304 -13.58 -8.98 -30.98
N GLN A 305 -13.19 -10.09 -30.35
CA GLN A 305 -14.06 -11.11 -29.86
C GLN A 305 -14.59 -10.55 -28.54
N VAL A 306 -15.59 -9.68 -28.64
CA VAL A 306 -16.47 -9.42 -27.51
C VAL A 306 -16.88 -10.80 -27.03
N GLY A 307 -16.24 -11.28 -25.96
CA GLY A 307 -16.50 -12.60 -25.43
C GLY A 307 -18.01 -12.65 -25.30
N VAL A 308 -18.64 -13.65 -25.92
CA VAL A 308 -20.09 -13.88 -25.77
C VAL A 308 -20.33 -13.68 -24.29
N ALA A 309 -20.94 -12.54 -23.93
CA ALA A 309 -21.19 -12.25 -22.54
C ALA A 309 -21.90 -13.52 -22.07
N PRO A 310 -21.42 -14.23 -21.03
CA PRO A 310 -22.14 -15.40 -20.55
C PRO A 310 -23.57 -14.92 -20.43
N ALA A 311 -24.48 -15.50 -21.22
CA ALA A 311 -25.78 -14.89 -21.51
C ALA A 311 -26.30 -14.35 -20.18
N GLY A 312 -26.36 -13.02 -20.07
CA GLY A 312 -26.46 -12.37 -18.77
C GLY A 312 -27.62 -12.95 -17.99
N PHE A 313 -27.60 -12.79 -16.66
CA PHE A 313 -28.83 -12.87 -15.89
C PHE A 313 -29.87 -12.04 -16.66
N GLY A 314 -31.00 -12.68 -17.02
CA GLY A 314 -31.97 -12.11 -17.97
C GLY A 314 -32.34 -10.67 -17.63
N SER A 315 -32.92 -9.94 -18.58
CA SER A 315 -33.28 -8.51 -18.43
C SER A 315 -34.19 -8.22 -17.22
N GLU A 316 -34.75 -9.26 -16.60
CA GLU A 316 -35.63 -9.19 -15.45
C GLU A 316 -35.07 -10.01 -14.28
N VAL A 317 -35.44 -9.57 -13.08
CA VAL A 317 -35.17 -10.32 -11.85
C VAL A 317 -35.96 -11.61 -11.90
N ASP A 318 -35.25 -12.74 -11.93
CA ASP A 318 -35.84 -14.06 -11.76
C ASP A 318 -36.38 -14.17 -10.32
N GLY A 319 -37.70 -14.01 -10.16
CA GLY A 319 -38.35 -14.00 -8.86
C GLY A 319 -38.14 -15.29 -8.06
N ALA A 320 -37.98 -16.44 -8.72
CA ALA A 320 -37.73 -17.70 -8.04
C ALA A 320 -36.31 -17.76 -7.47
N ARG A 321 -35.30 -17.33 -8.24
CA ARG A 321 -33.91 -17.22 -7.74
C ARG A 321 -33.76 -16.12 -6.70
N ALA A 322 -34.42 -14.98 -6.87
CA ALA A 322 -34.40 -13.89 -5.92
C ALA A 322 -35.02 -14.31 -4.56
N ALA A 323 -36.10 -15.09 -4.56
CA ALA A 323 -36.70 -15.62 -3.34
C ALA A 323 -35.75 -16.54 -2.56
N LEU A 324 -35.00 -17.41 -3.26
CA LEU A 324 -33.99 -18.29 -2.65
C LEU A 324 -32.84 -17.48 -2.01
N ALA A 325 -32.35 -16.45 -2.69
CA ALA A 325 -31.30 -15.57 -2.17
C ALA A 325 -31.81 -14.74 -0.98
N LEU A 326 -33.04 -14.20 -1.06
CA LEU A 326 -33.66 -13.42 0.01
C LEU A 326 -33.84 -14.24 1.29
N GLY A 327 -34.13 -15.54 1.19
CA GLY A 327 -34.18 -16.41 2.36
C GLY A 327 -32.85 -16.45 3.13
N THR A 328 -31.74 -16.56 2.39
CA THR A 328 -30.39 -16.56 2.98
C THR A 328 -30.04 -15.20 3.58
N VAL A 329 -30.36 -14.10 2.88
CA VAL A 329 -30.13 -12.73 3.38
C VAL A 329 -30.95 -12.45 4.63
N ARG A 330 -32.22 -12.89 4.69
CA ARG A 330 -33.05 -12.76 5.90
C ARG A 330 -32.49 -13.55 7.08
N GLN A 331 -31.96 -14.75 6.85
CA GLN A 331 -31.25 -15.51 7.89
C GLN A 331 -30.01 -14.79 8.39
N MET A 332 -29.19 -14.23 7.50
CA MET A 332 -28.00 -13.46 7.87
C MET A 332 -28.35 -12.19 8.65
N LEU A 333 -29.49 -11.57 8.34
CA LEU A 333 -29.99 -10.36 9.02
C LEU A 333 -30.87 -10.64 10.24
N GLY A 334 -31.10 -11.92 10.58
CA GLY A 334 -31.88 -12.31 11.76
C GLY A 334 -33.38 -11.98 11.68
N VAL A 335 -33.93 -11.83 10.48
CA VAL A 335 -35.36 -11.51 10.28
C VAL A 335 -36.13 -12.82 10.08
N ALA A 336 -37.09 -13.12 10.96
CA ALA A 336 -37.92 -14.33 10.87
C ALA A 336 -38.78 -14.35 9.59
N GLN A 337 -39.05 -15.57 9.08
CA GLN A 337 -39.68 -15.83 7.78
C GLN A 337 -41.04 -15.15 7.59
#